data_AF-A0A952GDT0-F1
#
_entry.id   AF-A0A952GDT0-F1
#
_cell.length_a   1.000
_cell.length_b   1.000
_cell.length_c   1.000
_cell.angle_alpha   90.00
_cell.angle_beta   90.00
_cell.angle_gamma   90.00
#
_symmetry.space_group_name_H-M   'P 1'
#
loop_
_entity.id
_entity.type
_entity.pdbx_description
1 polymer ?
#
loop_
_entity_poly.entity_id
_entity_poly.type
_entity_poly.pdbx_seq_one_letter_code
_entity_poly.pdbx_strand_id
1 'polypeptide(L)'
;MSTTDREALKLRNRIRRLRGQLDAVERALTSKEYCADVLMLLAAVRGGVNGLMAEVMEDHIRHHLAEGGETQRPISPELAEDLIDLLRSYLK
;
A
#
# COMPACT_ATOMS: atom_id res chain seq x y z
N MET A 1 -11.10 -15.13 -15.54
CA MET A 1 -10.95 -13.95 -14.66
C MET A 1 -9.82 -13.12 -15.23
N SER A 2 -10.07 -11.86 -15.54
CA SER A 2 -9.05 -10.98 -16.13
C SER A 2 -7.93 -10.70 -15.10
N THR A 3 -6.75 -10.29 -15.57
CA THR A 3 -5.62 -9.93 -14.72
C THR A 3 -6.00 -8.81 -13.73
N THR A 4 -6.76 -7.82 -14.22
CA THR A 4 -7.29 -6.70 -13.44
C THR A 4 -8.22 -7.13 -12.29
N ASP A 5 -9.04 -8.18 -12.50
CA ASP A 5 -9.91 -8.70 -11.43
C ASP A 5 -9.11 -9.34 -10.28
N ARG A 6 -7.95 -9.92 -10.58
CA ARG A 6 -7.07 -10.55 -9.58
C ARG A 6 -6.31 -9.50 -8.76
N GLU A 7 -5.85 -8.43 -9.40
CA GLU A 7 -5.19 -7.30 -8.72
C GLU A 7 -6.16 -6.55 -7.81
N ALA A 8 -7.36 -6.25 -8.30
CA ALA A 8 -8.41 -5.64 -7.50
C ALA A 8 -8.77 -6.51 -6.28
N LEU A 9 -8.84 -7.83 -6.43
CA LEU A 9 -9.10 -8.75 -5.32
C LEU A 9 -7.96 -8.71 -4.28
N LYS A 10 -6.70 -8.66 -4.72
CA LYS A 10 -5.52 -8.59 -3.84
C LYS A 10 -5.52 -7.30 -3.01
N LEU A 11 -5.75 -6.14 -3.65
CA LEU A 11 -5.84 -4.85 -2.97
C LEU A 11 -7.01 -4.83 -1.96
N ARG A 12 -8.17 -5.36 -2.35
CA ARG A 12 -9.33 -5.49 -1.43
C ARG A 12 -9.01 -6.35 -0.22
N ASN A 13 -8.27 -7.44 -0.39
CA ASN A 13 -7.86 -8.29 0.73
C ASN A 13 -6.89 -7.58 1.68
N ARG A 14 -5.99 -6.73 1.18
CA ARG A 14 -5.14 -5.87 2.02
C ARG A 14 -5.96 -4.87 2.83
N ILE A 15 -6.92 -4.18 2.19
CA ILE A 15 -7.84 -3.26 2.89
C ILE A 15 -8.63 -3.97 3.99
N ARG A 16 -9.12 -5.19 3.73
CA ARG A 16 -9.82 -5.99 4.76
C ARG A 16 -8.92 -6.29 5.97
N ARG A 17 -7.64 -6.62 5.74
CA ARG A 17 -6.67 -6.82 6.83
C ARG A 17 -6.43 -5.53 7.62
N LEU A 18 -6.23 -4.40 6.94
CA LEU A 18 -6.08 -3.08 7.57
C LEU A 18 -7.27 -2.71 8.44
N ARG A 19 -8.50 -3.00 7.98
CA ARG A 19 -9.71 -2.78 8.78
C ARG A 19 -9.68 -3.61 10.07
N GLY A 20 -9.34 -4.90 10.00
CA GLY A 20 -9.22 -5.74 11.19
C GLY A 20 -8.15 -5.25 12.18
N GLN A 21 -7.06 -4.66 11.69
CA GLN A 21 -6.03 -4.03 12.54
C GLN A 21 -6.56 -2.75 13.21
N LEU A 22 -7.31 -1.91 12.50
CA LEU A 22 -7.96 -0.72 13.07
C LEU A 22 -9.00 -1.09 14.13
N ASP A 23 -9.82 -2.12 13.87
CA ASP A 23 -10.78 -2.65 14.85
C ASP A 23 -10.07 -3.16 16.11
N ALA A 24 -8.84 -3.70 15.97
CA ALA A 24 -8.03 -4.12 17.11
C ALA A 24 -7.49 -2.92 17.92
N VAL A 25 -7.07 -1.84 17.25
CA VAL A 25 -6.68 -0.58 17.92
C VAL A 25 -7.85 -0.02 18.72
N GLU A 26 -9.05 0.04 18.14
CA GLU A 26 -10.25 0.55 18.81
C GLU A 26 -10.57 -0.27 20.07
N ARG A 27 -10.51 -1.61 19.98
CA ARG A 27 -10.67 -2.48 21.16
C ARG A 27 -9.62 -2.21 22.23
N ALA A 28 -8.34 -2.13 21.86
CA ALA A 28 -7.24 -1.89 22.80
C ALA A 28 -7.37 -0.53 23.52
N LEU A 29 -7.87 0.51 22.84
CA LEU A 29 -8.13 1.81 23.45
C LEU A 29 -9.25 1.76 24.50
N THR A 30 -10.24 0.87 24.33
CA THR A 30 -11.38 0.75 25.26
C THR A 30 -11.10 -0.19 26.44
N SER A 31 -10.14 -1.11 26.31
CA SER A 31 -9.83 -2.12 27.35
C SER A 31 -8.89 -1.62 28.46
N LYS A 32 -8.54 -0.32 28.50
CA LYS A 32 -7.49 0.25 29.38
C LYS A 32 -6.13 -0.45 29.22
N GLU A 33 -5.88 -1.04 28.04
CA GLU A 33 -4.63 -1.74 27.73
C GLU A 33 -3.43 -0.79 27.71
N TYR A 34 -2.25 -1.35 27.99
CA TYR A 34 -1.00 -0.62 28.13
C TYR A 34 -0.66 0.14 26.85
N CYS A 35 -0.16 1.38 27.00
CA CYS A 35 0.19 2.26 25.86
C CYS A 35 1.13 1.59 24.84
N ALA A 36 1.96 0.63 25.26
CA ALA A 36 2.88 -0.09 24.39
C ALA A 36 2.16 -0.97 23.35
N ASP A 37 1.08 -1.66 23.72
CA ASP A 37 0.34 -2.55 22.81
C ASP A 37 -0.40 -1.76 21.74
N VAL A 38 -1.00 -0.63 22.13
CA VAL A 38 -1.62 0.33 21.20
C VAL A 38 -0.57 0.87 20.21
N LEU A 39 0.62 1.23 20.68
CA LEU A 39 1.71 1.70 19.82
C LEU A 39 2.17 0.61 18.84
N MET A 40 2.24 -0.64 19.26
CA MET A 40 2.58 -1.77 18.39
C MET A 40 1.51 -2.00 17.32
N LEU A 41 0.23 -1.95 17.68
CA LEU A 41 -0.88 -2.07 16.73
C LEU A 41 -0.87 -0.92 15.71
N LEU A 42 -0.66 0.31 16.17
CA LEU A 42 -0.53 1.47 15.27
C LEU A 42 0.68 1.35 14.34
N ALA A 43 1.82 0.85 14.82
CA ALA A 43 2.98 0.57 13.97
C ALA A 43 2.66 -0.48 12.90
N ALA A 44 1.90 -1.53 13.24
CA ALA A 44 1.46 -2.54 12.28
C ALA A 44 0.48 -1.97 11.23
N VAL A 45 -0.45 -1.09 11.63
CA VAL A 45 -1.34 -0.38 10.71
C VAL A 45 -0.52 0.49 9.75
N ARG A 46 0.43 1.28 10.26
CA ARG A 46 1.30 2.14 9.45
C ARG A 46 2.06 1.32 8.40
N GLY A 47 2.69 0.21 8.80
CA GLY A 47 3.41 -0.67 7.87
C GLY A 47 2.48 -1.28 6.80
N GLY A 48 1.25 -1.65 7.19
CA GLY A 48 0.25 -2.15 6.26
C GLY A 48 -0.20 -1.11 5.24
N VAL A 49 -0.40 0.14 5.67
CA VAL A 49 -0.77 1.27 4.81
C VAL A 49 0.37 1.60 3.86
N ASN A 50 1.60 1.71 4.36
CA ASN A 50 2.78 1.97 3.53
C ASN A 50 2.97 0.89 2.47
N GLY A 51 2.83 -0.39 2.85
CA GLY A 51 2.92 -1.50 1.91
C GLY A 51 1.80 -1.54 0.87
N LEU A 52 0.59 -1.06 1.20
CA LEU A 52 -0.49 -0.90 0.23
C LEU A 52 -0.21 0.26 -0.72
N MET A 53 0.27 1.39 -0.18
CA MET A 53 0.61 2.57 -0.96
C MET A 53 1.71 2.28 -1.99
N ALA A 54 2.76 1.55 -1.59
CA ALA A 54 3.83 1.12 -2.49
C ALA A 54 3.29 0.28 -3.66
N GLU A 55 2.38 -0.65 -3.39
CA GLU A 55 1.78 -1.52 -4.43
C GLU A 55 0.94 -0.71 -5.43
N VAL A 56 0.13 0.24 -4.95
CA VAL A 56 -0.69 1.10 -5.82
C VAL A 56 0.17 2.07 -6.64
N MET A 57 1.25 2.63 -6.05
CA MET A 57 2.15 3.51 -6.80
C MET A 57 2.94 2.75 -7.86
N GLU A 58 3.40 1.53 -7.56
CA GLU A 58 4.08 0.69 -8.55
C GLU A 58 3.18 0.42 -9.76
N ASP A 59 1.92 0.04 -9.52
CA ASP A 59 0.91 -0.15 -10.55
C ASP A 59 0.72 1.11 -11.40
N HIS A 60 0.60 2.27 -10.75
CA HIS A 60 0.48 3.56 -11.42
C HIS A 60 1.71 3.90 -12.29
N ILE A 61 2.92 3.68 -11.79
CA ILE A 61 4.15 3.94 -12.53
C ILE A 61 4.23 3.04 -13.77
N ARG A 62 3.96 1.74 -13.61
CA ARG A 62 4.04 0.77 -14.71
C ARG A 62 3.00 1.08 -15.79
N HIS A 63 1.75 1.32 -15.42
CA HIS A 63 0.66 1.43 -16.40
C HIS A 63 0.35 2.84 -16.88
N HIS A 64 0.65 3.89 -16.11
CA HIS A 64 0.34 5.26 -16.51
C HIS A 64 1.56 6.08 -16.92
N LEU A 65 2.74 5.78 -16.36
CA LEU A 65 3.96 6.51 -16.69
C LEU A 65 4.83 5.79 -17.72
N ALA A 66 5.02 4.47 -17.61
CA ALA A 66 5.90 3.73 -18.52
C ALA A 66 5.23 3.35 -19.85
N GLU A 67 3.92 3.07 -19.85
CA GLU A 67 3.16 2.81 -21.08
C GLU A 67 2.75 4.09 -21.82
N GLY A 68 2.73 5.23 -21.11
CA GLY A 68 2.33 6.54 -21.63
C GLY A 68 0.81 6.70 -21.64
N GLY A 69 0.30 7.69 -20.89
CA GLY A 69 -1.12 8.05 -20.94
C GLY A 69 -1.50 8.82 -22.21
N GLU A 70 -2.80 9.01 -22.46
CA GLU A 70 -3.33 9.70 -23.67
C GLU A 70 -2.73 11.09 -23.94
N THR A 71 -2.14 11.74 -22.92
CA THR A 71 -1.60 13.11 -22.99
C THR A 71 -0.11 13.22 -22.61
N GLN A 72 0.58 12.12 -22.26
CA GLN A 72 1.95 12.19 -21.73
C GLN A 72 2.89 11.20 -22.43
N ARG A 73 4.13 11.65 -22.67
CA ARG A 73 5.18 10.80 -23.23
C ARG A 73 5.58 9.75 -22.19
N PRO A 74 5.68 8.46 -22.55
CA PRO A 74 6.13 7.44 -21.63
C PRO A 74 7.54 7.72 -21.12
N ILE A 75 7.78 7.41 -19.84
CA ILE A 75 9.13 7.39 -19.27
C ILE A 75 9.86 6.10 -19.65
N SER A 76 11.20 6.10 -19.60
CA SER A 76 11.95 4.86 -19.89
C SER A 76 11.66 3.78 -18.83
N PRO A 77 11.69 2.49 -19.21
CA PRO A 77 11.49 1.39 -18.27
C PRO A 77 12.49 1.41 -17.10
N GLU A 78 13.73 1.83 -17.36
CA GLU A 78 14.79 1.95 -16.33
C GLU A 78 14.41 3.00 -15.27
N LEU A 79 13.93 4.17 -15.69
CA LEU A 79 13.49 5.23 -14.77
C LEU A 79 12.25 4.82 -13.97
N ALA A 80 11.36 4.02 -14.56
CA ALA A 80 10.20 3.49 -13.88
C ALA A 80 10.59 2.56 -12.71
N GLU A 81 11.53 1.63 -12.93
CA GLU A 81 12.04 0.75 -11.88
C GLU A 81 12.79 1.53 -10.79
N ASP A 82 13.64 2.49 -11.17
CA ASP A 82 14.35 3.35 -10.20
C ASP A 82 13.37 4.10 -9.28
N LEU A 83 12.26 4.62 -9.83
CA LEU A 83 11.24 5.30 -9.05
C LEU A 83 10.50 4.34 -8.11
N ILE A 84 10.20 3.13 -8.55
CA ILE A 84 9.57 2.08 -7.73
C ILE A 84 10.47 1.72 -6.55
N ASP A 85 11.76 1.50 -6.80
CA ASP A 85 12.72 1.14 -5.75
C ASP A 85 12.94 2.29 -4.76
N LEU A 86 13.00 3.53 -5.26
CA LEU A 86 13.05 4.71 -4.40
C LEU A 86 11.82 4.77 -3.50
N LEU A 87 10.61 4.63 -4.05
CA LEU A 87 9.37 4.64 -3.26
C LEU A 87 9.34 3.55 -2.20
N ARG A 88 9.74 2.32 -2.54
CA ARG A 88 9.84 1.21 -1.58
C ARG A 88 10.82 1.50 -0.44
N SER A 89 11.87 2.29 -0.70
CA SER A 89 12.84 2.68 0.33
C SER A 89 12.27 3.70 1.33
N TYR A 90 11.39 4.60 0.88
CA TYR A 90 10.75 5.62 1.71
C TYR A 90 9.49 5.14 2.43
N LEU A 91 8.80 4.15 1.87
CA LEU A 91 7.56 3.58 2.42
C LEU A 91 7.83 2.33 3.30
N LYS A 92 8.97 2.28 3.99
CA LYS A 92 9.22 1.25 5.02
C LYS A 92 8.51 1.58 6.33
#